data_AF-A0A1C6L4F7-F1
#
_entry.id   AF-A0A1C6L4F7-F1
#
_cell.length_a   1.000
_cell.length_b   1.000
_cell.length_c   1.000
_cell.angle_alpha   90.00
_cell.angle_beta   90.00
_cell.angle_gamma   90.00
#
_symmetry.space_group_name_H-M   'P 1'
#
loop_
_entity.id
_entity.type
_entity.pdbx_description
1 polymer ?
#
loop_
_entity_poly.entity_id
_entity_poly.type
_entity_poly.pdbx_seq_one_letter_code
_entity_poly.pdbx_strand_id
1 'polypeptide(L)'
;MNKVYLDVTGLENGLCIFVEDKEIIPAGTTVYYLSLSEKNENYQQYADEYDIHFIFDDNIPKLSFYTVPQVDVFATDSEGGLIGTVGSITDLESNSPICYINKNKKCFLIANDFKNFLERTDNWKNHLEPYNEIIFYSSKLKAEKELEFINLKELIEEF
;
A
#
# COMPACT_ATOMS: atom_id res chain seq x y z
N MET A 1 14.15 18.15 7.64
CA MET A 1 13.40 18.57 6.44
C MET A 1 11.92 18.59 6.81
N ASN A 2 11.16 19.60 6.40
CA ASN A 2 9.72 19.62 6.69
C ASN A 2 9.02 18.58 5.80
N LYS A 3 7.96 17.94 6.29
CA LYS A 3 7.22 16.93 5.53
C LYS A 3 5.99 17.57 4.89
N VAL A 4 5.72 17.22 3.65
CA VAL A 4 4.44 17.47 2.97
C VAL A 4 3.91 16.16 2.41
N TYR A 5 2.59 16.05 2.33
CA TYR A 5 1.94 14.81 1.97
C TYR A 5 1.32 14.91 0.59
N LEU A 6 1.51 13.87 -0.22
CA LEU A 6 0.89 13.75 -1.52
C LEU A 6 -0.21 12.69 -1.42
N ASP A 7 -1.46 13.11 -1.56
CA ASP A 7 -2.54 12.15 -1.72
C ASP A 7 -2.42 11.48 -3.09
N VAL A 8 -2.20 10.17 -3.08
CA VAL A 8 -2.08 9.37 -4.31
C VAL A 8 -3.35 8.58 -4.63
N THR A 9 -4.40 8.73 -3.80
CA THR A 9 -5.68 8.08 -4.06
C THR A 9 -6.34 8.67 -5.31
N GLY A 10 -6.46 7.86 -6.37
CA GLY A 10 -7.03 8.29 -7.66
C GLY A 10 -6.02 8.85 -8.67
N LEU A 11 -4.71 8.73 -8.42
CA LEU A 11 -3.71 8.94 -9.47
C LEU A 11 -3.63 7.70 -10.36
N GLU A 12 -4.05 7.82 -11.61
CA GLU A 12 -4.00 6.73 -12.60
C GLU A 12 -2.65 6.67 -13.34
N ASN A 13 -1.90 7.78 -13.36
CA ASN A 13 -0.63 7.92 -14.08
C ASN A 13 0.50 8.29 -13.14
N GLY A 14 1.73 7.98 -13.56
CA GLY A 14 2.94 8.40 -12.84
C GLY A 14 3.03 9.92 -12.72
N LEU A 15 3.31 10.40 -11.51
CA LEU A 15 3.46 11.81 -11.19
C LEU A 15 4.80 12.03 -10.49
N CYS A 16 5.56 13.01 -10.96
CA CYS A 16 6.83 13.40 -10.35
C CYS A 16 6.72 14.86 -9.88
N ILE A 17 6.90 15.08 -8.57
CA ILE A 17 6.80 16.40 -7.94
C ILE A 17 8.08 16.64 -7.15
N PHE A 18 8.59 17.86 -7.25
CA PHE A 18 9.70 18.33 -6.43
C PHE A 18 9.23 19.55 -5.66
N VAL A 19 9.44 19.56 -4.34
CA VAL A 19 9.18 20.70 -3.48
C VAL A 19 10.49 21.05 -2.76
N GLU A 20 10.92 22.29 -2.90
CA GLU A 20 12.17 22.75 -2.27
C GLU A 20 12.09 22.62 -0.75
N ASP A 21 13.19 22.16 -0.13
CA ASP A 21 13.36 21.99 1.32
C ASP A 21 12.32 21.13 2.05
N LYS A 22 11.56 20.32 1.30
CA LYS A 22 10.50 19.47 1.84
C LYS A 22 10.63 18.02 1.38
N GLU A 23 10.39 17.10 2.31
CA GLU A 23 10.25 15.68 2.03
C GLU A 23 8.79 15.40 1.64
N ILE A 24 8.57 14.77 0.49
CA ILE A 24 7.23 14.38 0.04
C ILE A 24 6.95 12.97 0.52
N ILE A 25 5.90 12.80 1.30
CA ILE A 25 5.42 11.50 1.77
C ILE A 25 4.16 11.12 1.00
N PRO A 26 4.18 10.05 0.17
CA PRO A 26 2.96 9.50 -0.42
C PRO A 26 1.99 9.08 0.68
N ALA A 27 0.71 9.38 0.48
CA ALA A 27 -0.34 9.13 1.45
C ALA A 27 -1.59 8.60 0.76
N GLY A 28 -2.26 7.66 1.40
CA GLY A 28 -3.42 6.98 0.84
C GLY A 28 -3.36 5.48 0.99
N THR A 29 -4.53 4.85 0.93
CA THR A 29 -4.61 3.40 0.81
C THR A 29 -5.13 3.09 -0.58
N THR A 30 -4.28 2.48 -1.41
CA THR A 30 -4.54 2.15 -2.81
C THR A 30 -4.57 0.64 -3.01
N VAL A 31 -4.98 0.20 -4.20
CA VAL A 31 -5.02 -1.22 -4.55
C VAL A 31 -4.26 -1.44 -5.85
N TYR A 32 -3.22 -2.24 -5.79
CA TYR A 32 -2.59 -2.85 -6.95
C TYR A 32 -3.32 -4.14 -7.29
N TYR A 33 -3.68 -4.28 -8.57
CA TYR A 33 -4.36 -5.47 -9.07
C TYR A 33 -3.77 -5.88 -10.41
N LEU A 34 -3.85 -7.19 -10.67
CA LEU A 34 -3.46 -7.79 -11.93
C LEU A 34 -4.68 -7.95 -12.83
N SER A 35 -4.45 -8.14 -14.14
CA SER A 35 -5.55 -8.55 -15.01
C SER A 35 -5.95 -9.98 -14.70
N LEU A 36 -7.26 -10.29 -14.65
CA LEU A 36 -7.73 -11.67 -14.52
C LEU A 36 -7.13 -12.61 -15.58
N SER A 37 -6.77 -12.08 -16.76
CA SER A 37 -6.11 -12.84 -17.83
C SER A 37 -4.69 -13.32 -17.48
N GLU A 38 -4.05 -12.73 -16.47
CA GLU A 38 -2.72 -13.10 -15.98
C GLU A 38 -2.77 -14.19 -14.89
N LYS A 39 -3.98 -14.49 -14.39
CA LYS A 39 -4.18 -15.51 -13.35
C LYS A 39 -3.73 -16.88 -13.86
N ASN A 40 -2.94 -17.57 -13.06
CA ASN A 40 -2.33 -18.85 -13.39
C ASN A 40 -2.15 -19.73 -12.14
N GLU A 41 -1.65 -20.95 -12.35
CA GLU A 41 -1.46 -21.96 -11.29
C GLU A 41 -0.56 -21.48 -10.14
N ASN A 42 0.44 -20.63 -10.41
CA ASN A 42 1.31 -20.11 -9.35
C ASN A 42 0.52 -19.22 -8.39
N TYR A 43 -0.30 -18.30 -8.91
CA TYR A 43 -1.16 -17.46 -8.07
C TYR A 43 -2.18 -18.27 -7.27
N GLN A 44 -2.71 -19.35 -7.85
CA GLN A 44 -3.60 -20.27 -7.13
C GLN A 44 -2.86 -21.02 -6.03
N GLN A 45 -1.61 -21.46 -6.28
CA GLN A 45 -0.77 -22.09 -5.27
C GLN A 45 -0.53 -21.16 -4.07
N TYR A 46 -0.26 -19.86 -4.29
CA TYR A 46 -0.13 -18.90 -3.19
C TYR A 46 -1.39 -18.79 -2.32
N ALA A 47 -2.57 -18.83 -2.94
CA ALA A 47 -3.84 -18.80 -2.22
C ALA A 47 -4.05 -20.10 -1.41
N ASP A 48 -3.78 -21.25 -2.01
CA ASP A 48 -4.06 -22.56 -1.42
C ASP A 48 -3.05 -22.94 -0.32
N GLU A 49 -1.76 -22.65 -0.52
CA GLU A 49 -0.68 -23.05 0.40
C GLU A 49 -0.37 -22.00 1.46
N TYR A 50 -0.46 -20.72 1.12
CA TYR A 50 0.04 -19.62 1.97
C TYR A 50 -1.04 -18.62 2.39
N ASP A 51 -2.29 -18.82 1.95
CA ASP A 51 -3.41 -17.92 2.19
C ASP A 51 -3.13 -16.47 1.71
N ILE A 52 -2.39 -16.36 0.60
CA ILE A 52 -2.07 -15.10 -0.08
C ILE A 52 -2.90 -15.03 -1.36
N HIS A 53 -3.97 -14.25 -1.32
CA HIS A 53 -4.90 -14.08 -2.44
C HIS A 53 -4.60 -12.76 -3.15
N PHE A 54 -3.79 -12.82 -4.20
CA PHE A 54 -3.50 -11.65 -5.06
C PHE A 54 -4.78 -11.06 -5.65
N ILE A 55 -4.82 -9.74 -5.75
CA ILE A 55 -6.00 -9.01 -6.22
C ILE A 55 -5.99 -8.95 -7.75
N PHE A 56 -7.15 -9.25 -8.34
CA PHE A 56 -7.40 -9.16 -9.78
C PHE A 56 -8.50 -8.13 -10.07
N ASP A 57 -8.53 -7.63 -11.30
CA ASP A 57 -9.44 -6.58 -11.78
C ASP A 57 -10.94 -6.92 -11.67
N ASP A 58 -11.30 -8.19 -11.55
CA ASP A 58 -12.67 -8.67 -11.34
C ASP A 58 -13.14 -8.60 -9.87
N ASN A 59 -12.22 -8.45 -8.91
CA ASN A 59 -12.52 -8.49 -7.47
C ASN A 59 -11.65 -7.53 -6.64
N ILE A 60 -11.73 -6.24 -6.94
CA ILE A 60 -11.00 -5.18 -6.22
C ILE A 60 -11.68 -4.88 -4.87
N PRO A 61 -10.99 -5.02 -3.72
CA PRO A 61 -11.57 -4.76 -2.40
C PRO A 61 -11.87 -3.27 -2.18
N LYS A 62 -12.99 -2.99 -1.51
CA LYS A 62 -13.32 -1.63 -1.05
C LYS A 62 -12.64 -1.34 0.28
N LEU A 63 -11.66 -0.46 0.27
CA LEU A 63 -10.93 -0.04 1.47
C LEU A 63 -11.62 1.18 2.11
N SER A 64 -11.84 1.11 3.43
CA SER A 64 -12.60 2.12 4.18
C SER A 64 -11.74 2.85 5.23
N PHE A 65 -10.47 3.06 4.91
CA PHE A 65 -9.50 3.77 5.74
C PHE A 65 -8.45 4.44 4.85
N TYR A 66 -7.63 5.28 5.47
CA TYR A 66 -6.58 6.05 4.81
C TYR A 66 -5.28 5.89 5.60
N THR A 67 -4.15 5.75 4.93
CA THR A 67 -2.85 5.49 5.58
C THR A 67 -1.83 6.57 5.24
N VAL A 68 -0.96 6.85 6.22
CA VAL A 68 0.24 7.68 6.05
C VAL A 68 1.42 6.95 6.68
N PRO A 69 2.47 6.58 5.92
CA PRO A 69 2.61 6.75 4.47
C PRO A 69 1.62 5.87 3.69
N GLN A 70 1.68 5.94 2.35
CA GLN A 70 0.84 5.13 1.46
C GLN A 70 0.93 3.65 1.84
N VAL A 71 -0.19 2.93 1.73
CA VAL A 71 -0.17 1.47 1.66
C VAL A 71 -0.86 1.05 0.37
N ASP A 72 -0.10 0.43 -0.53
CA ASP A 72 -0.61 -0.09 -1.79
C ASP A 72 -0.87 -1.59 -1.66
N VAL A 73 -2.15 -1.94 -1.50
CA VAL A 73 -2.58 -3.31 -1.18
C VAL A 73 -2.59 -4.15 -2.46
N PHE A 74 -1.90 -5.28 -2.47
CA PHE A 74 -1.81 -6.16 -3.65
C PHE A 74 -2.37 -7.58 -3.40
N ALA A 75 -2.59 -7.96 -2.14
CA ALA A 75 -3.17 -9.25 -1.79
C ALA A 75 -4.04 -9.16 -0.53
N THR A 76 -4.87 -10.17 -0.35
CA THR A 76 -5.72 -10.39 0.81
C THR A 76 -5.48 -11.77 1.41
N ASP A 77 -5.96 -12.01 2.62
CA ASP A 77 -6.07 -13.35 3.19
C ASP A 77 -7.54 -13.77 3.36
N SER A 78 -7.78 -15.04 3.68
CA SER A 78 -9.13 -15.57 3.91
C SER A 78 -9.82 -15.03 5.19
N GLU A 79 -9.09 -14.32 6.07
CA GLU A 79 -9.59 -13.75 7.32
C GLU A 79 -9.94 -12.26 7.22
N GLY A 80 -9.85 -11.67 6.02
CA GLY A 80 -10.10 -10.25 5.77
C GLY A 80 -8.92 -9.35 6.12
N GLY A 81 -7.71 -9.92 6.18
CA GLY A 81 -6.45 -9.21 6.22
C GLY A 81 -6.00 -8.74 4.83
N LEU A 82 -5.12 -7.75 4.83
CA LEU A 82 -4.60 -7.07 3.64
C LEU A 82 -3.08 -7.13 3.66
N ILE A 83 -2.47 -7.36 2.50
CA ILE A 83 -1.01 -7.33 2.32
C ILE A 83 -0.69 -6.22 1.32
N GLY A 84 0.24 -5.34 1.68
CA GLY A 84 0.54 -4.18 0.87
C GLY A 84 1.95 -3.62 1.03
N THR A 85 2.38 -2.90 0.01
CA THR A 85 3.66 -2.18 -0.05
C THR A 85 3.54 -0.85 0.69
N VAL A 86 4.53 -0.50 1.51
CA VAL A 86 4.52 0.72 2.33
C VAL A 86 5.30 1.83 1.65
N GLY A 87 4.68 3.00 1.53
CA GLY A 87 5.30 4.25 1.06
C GLY A 87 5.53 4.35 -0.44
N SER A 88 5.15 3.34 -1.21
CA SER A 88 5.18 3.36 -2.68
C SER A 88 4.09 2.49 -3.27
N ILE A 89 3.92 2.59 -4.60
CA ILE A 89 3.22 1.58 -5.37
C ILE A 89 3.94 0.24 -5.30
N THR A 90 3.19 -0.84 -5.50
CA THR A 90 3.71 -2.21 -5.56
C THR A 90 4.51 -2.39 -6.84
N ASP A 91 5.80 -2.69 -6.66
CA ASP A 91 6.75 -3.01 -7.71
C ASP A 91 7.70 -4.10 -7.20
N LEU A 92 7.85 -5.17 -7.98
CA LEU A 92 8.67 -6.33 -7.65
C LEU A 92 10.15 -5.98 -7.41
N GLU A 93 10.62 -4.89 -8.04
CA GLU A 93 12.00 -4.43 -7.94
C GLU A 93 12.19 -3.34 -6.86
N SER A 94 11.10 -2.91 -6.21
CA SER A 94 11.20 -1.89 -5.16
C SER A 94 11.80 -2.47 -3.87
N ASN A 95 12.58 -1.64 -3.17
CA ASN A 95 13.10 -1.94 -1.83
C ASN A 95 12.12 -1.49 -0.73
N SER A 96 10.83 -1.40 -1.04
CA SER A 96 9.81 -0.87 -0.13
C SER A 96 9.28 -1.96 0.80
N PRO A 97 9.11 -1.68 2.10
CA PRO A 97 8.62 -2.67 3.06
C PRO A 97 7.25 -3.26 2.68
N ILE A 98 7.04 -4.53 3.00
CA ILE A 98 5.76 -5.21 2.84
C ILE A 98 5.13 -5.38 4.22
N CYS A 99 3.88 -4.92 4.35
CA CYS A 99 3.12 -5.00 5.57
C CYS A 99 1.90 -5.91 5.43
N TYR A 100 1.44 -6.43 6.58
CA TYR A 100 0.17 -7.09 6.76
C TYR A 100 -0.71 -6.27 7.71
N ILE A 101 -1.94 -5.99 7.29
CA ILE A 101 -2.95 -5.30 8.08
C ILE A 101 -4.08 -6.29 8.36
N ASN A 102 -4.26 -6.69 9.62
CA ASN A 102 -5.34 -7.60 9.96
C ASN A 102 -6.71 -6.90 10.01
N LYS A 103 -7.78 -7.68 10.14
CA LYS A 103 -9.17 -7.18 10.27
C LYS A 103 -9.41 -6.14 11.38
N ASN A 104 -8.55 -6.10 12.39
CA ASN A 104 -8.61 -5.14 13.50
C ASN A 104 -7.74 -3.90 13.27
N LYS A 105 -7.23 -3.70 12.04
CA LYS A 105 -6.31 -2.61 11.65
C LYS A 105 -5.01 -2.58 12.47
N LYS A 106 -4.55 -3.73 12.95
CA LYS A 106 -3.18 -3.87 13.46
C LYS A 106 -2.26 -4.15 12.29
N CYS A 107 -1.18 -3.39 12.21
CA CYS A 107 -0.20 -3.50 11.15
C CYS A 107 1.04 -4.26 11.63
N PHE A 108 1.58 -5.09 10.74
CA PHE A 108 2.78 -5.88 10.96
C PHE A 108 3.69 -5.76 9.74
N LEU A 109 4.99 -5.69 9.97
CA LEU A 109 6.01 -5.83 8.94
C LEU A 109 6.17 -7.34 8.70
N ILE A 110 6.14 -7.75 7.43
CA ILE A 110 6.28 -9.15 7.05
C ILE A 110 7.47 -9.40 6.12
N ALA A 111 7.96 -8.36 5.44
CA ALA A 111 9.21 -8.38 4.69
C ALA A 111 9.75 -6.96 4.47
N ASN A 112 11.06 -6.86 4.22
CA ASN A 112 11.73 -5.58 3.92
C ASN A 112 11.49 -5.10 2.49
N ASP A 113 11.18 -6.02 1.58
CA ASP A 113 10.91 -5.77 0.17
C ASP A 113 10.13 -6.95 -0.43
N PHE A 114 9.63 -6.76 -1.66
CA PHE A 114 8.79 -7.75 -2.33
C PHE A 114 9.54 -9.06 -2.59
N LYS A 115 10.84 -8.99 -2.91
CA LYS A 115 11.66 -10.17 -3.13
C LYS A 115 11.79 -11.01 -1.85
N ASN A 116 12.11 -10.37 -0.73
CA ASN A 116 12.16 -11.01 0.59
C ASN A 116 10.80 -11.60 1.00
N PHE A 117 9.70 -10.95 0.62
CA PHE A 117 8.35 -11.48 0.84
C PHE A 117 8.17 -12.82 0.12
N LEU A 118 8.47 -12.87 -1.19
CA LEU A 118 8.35 -14.09 -2.00
C LEU A 118 9.20 -15.24 -1.44
N GLU A 119 10.43 -14.97 -1.02
CA GLU A 119 11.37 -15.95 -0.46
C GLU A 119 10.91 -16.55 0.90
N ARG A 120 9.94 -15.93 1.58
CA ARG A 120 9.49 -16.32 2.94
C ARG A 120 7.98 -16.58 3.04
N THR A 121 7.32 -16.76 1.89
CA THR A 121 5.87 -16.93 1.82
C THR A 121 5.35 -18.20 2.50
N ASP A 122 6.16 -19.25 2.62
CA ASP A 122 5.79 -20.50 3.27
C ASP A 122 5.38 -20.36 4.75
N ASN A 123 5.89 -19.33 5.43
CA ASN A 123 5.69 -19.12 6.86
C ASN A 123 5.53 -17.65 7.25
N TRP A 124 5.02 -16.80 6.35
CA TRP A 124 4.95 -15.36 6.55
C TRP A 124 4.16 -14.95 7.81
N LYS A 125 3.06 -15.66 8.14
CA LYS A 125 2.24 -15.41 9.36
C LYS A 125 2.99 -15.69 10.68
N ASN A 126 4.13 -16.39 10.64
CA ASN A 126 4.97 -16.61 11.82
C ASN A 126 5.97 -15.47 12.07
N HIS A 127 6.12 -14.55 11.11
CA HIS A 127 7.10 -13.46 11.13
C HIS A 127 6.44 -12.09 11.28
N LEU A 128 5.31 -12.02 12.00
CA LEU A 128 4.57 -10.77 12.21
C LEU A 128 5.29 -9.88 13.24
N GLU A 129 6.01 -8.89 12.75
CA GLU A 129 6.63 -7.87 13.61
C GLU A 129 5.72 -6.65 13.71
N PRO A 130 5.31 -6.18 14.92
CA PRO A 130 4.47 -4.99 15.05
C PRO A 130 5.09 -3.78 14.32
N TYR A 131 4.30 -3.14 13.47
CA TYR A 131 4.78 -2.05 12.61
C TYR A 131 3.98 -0.77 12.83
N ASN A 132 4.61 0.21 13.47
CA ASN A 132 3.97 1.45 13.94
C ASN A 132 4.32 2.67 13.07
N GLU A 133 5.00 2.47 11.95
CA GLU A 133 5.34 3.55 11.00
C GLU A 133 4.15 3.98 10.14
N ILE A 134 3.03 3.23 10.18
CA ILE A 134 1.80 3.56 9.46
C ILE A 134 0.76 4.14 10.42
N ILE A 135 0.32 5.36 10.13
CA ILE A 135 -0.79 6.03 10.80
C ILE A 135 -2.08 5.77 10.02
N PHE A 136 -3.10 5.31 10.72
CA PHE A 136 -4.42 5.04 10.16
C PHE A 136 -5.39 6.18 10.46
N TYR A 137 -5.99 6.72 9.41
CA TYR A 137 -7.11 7.65 9.48
C TYR A 137 -8.39 6.98 9.01
N SER A 138 -9.54 7.45 9.51
CA SER A 138 -10.85 7.00 9.04
C SER A 138 -11.19 7.53 7.64
N SER A 139 -10.53 8.61 7.20
CA SER A 139 -10.67 9.18 5.86
C SER A 139 -9.53 10.15 5.56
N LYS A 140 -9.35 10.50 4.27
CA LYS A 140 -8.47 11.58 3.83
C LYS A 140 -8.75 12.90 4.55
N LEU A 141 -10.02 13.30 4.66
CA LEU A 141 -10.44 14.52 5.36
C LEU A 141 -9.98 14.58 6.83
N LYS A 142 -9.78 13.44 7.48
CA LYS A 142 -9.21 13.39 8.83
C LYS A 142 -7.71 13.62 8.81
N ALA A 143 -6.99 13.02 7.87
CA ALA A 143 -5.56 13.26 7.68
C ALA A 143 -5.29 14.74 7.35
N GLU A 144 -6.09 15.36 6.48
CA GLU A 144 -5.96 16.79 6.09
C GLU A 144 -6.15 17.79 7.24
N LYS A 145 -6.76 17.36 8.36
CA LYS A 145 -6.86 18.22 9.56
C LYS A 145 -5.57 18.26 10.38
N GLU A 146 -4.70 17.27 10.19
CA GLU A 146 -3.50 17.06 10.99
C GLU A 146 -2.22 17.26 10.16
N LEU A 147 -2.30 17.11 8.84
CA LEU A 147 -1.15 17.08 7.93
C LEU A 147 -1.30 18.10 6.79
N GLU A 148 -0.17 18.64 6.33
CA GLU A 148 -0.09 19.56 5.20
C GLU A 148 -0.02 18.78 3.88
N PHE A 149 -1.11 18.81 3.10
CA PHE A 149 -1.18 18.15 1.79
C PHE A 149 -0.84 19.09 0.64
N ILE A 150 -0.15 18.55 -0.36
CA ILE A 150 0.08 19.23 -1.64
C ILE A 150 -1.25 19.33 -2.39
N ASN A 151 -1.60 20.54 -2.83
CA ASN A 151 -2.72 20.76 -3.74
C ASN A 151 -2.25 20.71 -5.21
N LEU A 152 -2.50 19.59 -5.89
CA LEU A 152 -2.11 19.41 -7.29
C LEU A 152 -2.78 20.41 -8.24
N LYS A 153 -3.99 20.89 -7.93
CA LYS A 153 -4.68 21.85 -8.79
C LYS A 153 -3.98 23.20 -8.80
N GLU A 154 -3.59 23.67 -7.62
CA GLU A 154 -2.82 24.92 -7.47
C GLU A 154 -1.49 24.84 -8.23
N LEU A 155 -0.80 23.69 -8.15
CA LEU A 155 0.47 23.49 -8.87
C LEU A 155 0.32 23.48 -10.40
N ILE A 156 -0.77 22.93 -10.94
CA ILE A 156 -0.97 22.83 -12.40
C ILE A 156 -1.43 24.17 -12.99
N GLU A 157 -2.14 25.00 -12.23
CA GLU A 157 -2.60 26.34 -12.67
C GLU A 157 -1.46 27.38 -12.75
N GLU A 158 -0.28 27.06 -12.22
CA GLU A 158 0.92 27.92 -12.28
C GLU A 158 1.79 27.72 -13.55
N PHE A 159 1.38 26.81 -14.46
CA PHE A 159 2.05 26.53 -15.74
C PHE A 159 1.17 26.88 -16.95
#